data_AF-A0A3B9XGM2-F1
#
_entry.id   AF-A0A3B9XGM2-F1
#
_cell.length_a   1.000
_cell.length_b   1.000
_cell.length_c   1.000
_cell.angle_alpha   90.00
_cell.angle_beta   90.00
_cell.angle_gamma   90.00
#
_symmetry.space_group_name_H-M   'P 1'
#
loop_
_entity.id
_entity.type
_entity.pdbx_description
1 polymer ?
#
loop_
_entity_poly.entity_id
_entity_poly.type
_entity_poly.pdbx_seq_one_letter_code
_entity_poly.pdbx_strand_id
1 'polypeptide(L)'
;DEWADENGNLGRIYGAQWRSWQSPTGAVIDQIQNVVDQLKTNPDSRRLLVVAFNPGELDQMALPPCHAFFQFYVAGDRLSCQLYQRSADV
;
A
#
# COMPACT_ATOMS: atom_id res chain seq x y z
N ASP A 1 18.47 4.63 -8.14
CA ASP A 1 19.41 5.38 -8.97
C ASP A 1 18.71 6.39 -9.88
N GLU A 2 17.87 6.00 -10.84
CA GLU A 2 17.22 6.99 -11.75
C GLU A 2 16.13 7.87 -11.11
N TRP A 3 15.47 7.39 -10.06
CA TRP A 3 14.33 8.07 -9.42
C TRP A 3 14.68 8.66 -8.06
N ALA A 4 15.88 8.40 -7.57
CA ALA A 4 16.32 8.84 -6.27
C ALA A 4 16.90 10.26 -6.38
N ASP A 5 16.66 11.08 -5.36
CA ASP A 5 17.36 12.35 -5.23
C ASP A 5 18.86 12.14 -4.94
N GLU A 6 19.60 13.23 -4.84
CA GLU A 6 21.04 13.26 -4.53
C GLU A 6 21.43 12.57 -3.20
N ASN A 7 20.46 12.34 -2.31
CA ASN A 7 20.64 11.65 -1.03
C ASN A 7 20.11 10.21 -1.04
N GLY A 8 19.61 9.72 -2.19
CA GLY A 8 19.04 8.38 -2.32
C GLY A 8 17.55 8.28 -1.96
N ASN A 9 16.84 9.39 -1.72
CA ASN A 9 15.42 9.35 -1.35
C ASN A 9 14.52 9.27 -2.59
N LEU A 10 13.45 8.48 -2.48
CA LEU A 10 12.43 8.32 -3.53
C LEU A 10 11.14 9.10 -3.22
N GLY A 11 11.14 9.89 -2.14
CA GLY A 11 9.94 10.45 -1.54
C GLY A 11 9.08 9.39 -0.84
N ARG A 12 7.82 9.73 -0.57
CA ARG A 12 6.90 8.87 0.18
C ARG A 12 6.20 7.84 -0.71
N ILE A 13 6.96 6.99 -1.38
CA ILE A 13 6.45 5.92 -2.25
C ILE A 13 5.95 4.70 -1.44
N TYR A 14 5.88 3.50 -2.05
CA TYR A 14 5.26 2.28 -1.50
C TYR A 14 5.48 2.05 0.00
N GLY A 15 6.74 1.98 0.46
CA GLY A 15 7.03 1.69 1.87
C GLY A 15 6.43 2.71 2.84
N ALA A 16 6.48 3.99 2.48
CA ALA A 16 5.89 5.06 3.29
C ALA A 16 4.37 4.94 3.33
N GLN A 17 3.71 4.63 2.22
CA GLN A 17 2.26 4.43 2.20
C GLN A 17 1.85 3.16 2.96
N TRP A 18 2.58 2.06 2.80
CA TRP A 18 2.21 0.76 3.38
C TRP A 18 2.42 0.69 4.90
N ARG A 19 3.53 1.26 5.40
CA ARG A 19 3.95 1.13 6.80
C ARG A 19 3.74 2.41 7.60
N SER A 20 3.55 3.54 6.92
CA SER A 20 3.55 4.84 7.59
C SER A 20 2.61 5.86 6.93
N TRP A 21 1.44 5.43 6.50
CA TRP A 21 0.43 6.31 5.91
C TRP A 21 0.08 7.43 6.90
N GLN A 22 0.13 8.68 6.45
CA GLN A 22 -0.20 9.84 7.29
C GLN A 22 -1.70 10.11 7.22
N SER A 23 -2.40 9.99 8.34
CA SER A 23 -3.81 10.36 8.43
C SER A 23 -3.97 11.89 8.53
N PRO A 24 -5.15 12.43 8.21
CA PRO A 24 -5.46 13.85 8.44
C PRO A 24 -5.38 14.27 9.92
N THR A 25 -5.40 13.31 10.85
CA THR A 25 -5.28 13.55 12.30
C THR A 25 -3.83 13.49 12.79
N GLY A 26 -2.86 13.28 11.91
CA GLY A 26 -1.44 13.12 12.26
C GLY A 26 -1.09 11.72 12.79
N ALA A 27 -2.03 10.78 12.79
CA ALA A 27 -1.77 9.39 13.13
C ALA A 27 -1.05 8.69 11.98
N VAL A 28 -0.17 7.75 12.32
CA VAL A 28 0.53 6.89 11.37
C VAL A 28 -0.19 5.55 11.29
N ILE A 29 -0.57 5.14 10.08
CA ILE A 29 -1.29 3.88 9.84
C ILE A 29 -0.33 2.88 9.18
N ASP A 30 -0.07 1.76 9.86
CA ASP A 30 0.63 0.60 9.29
C ASP A 30 -0.40 -0.36 8.69
N GLN A 31 -0.64 -0.22 7.38
CA GLN A 31 -1.62 -1.01 6.64
C GLN A 31 -1.25 -2.49 6.58
N ILE A 32 0.05 -2.81 6.53
CA ILE A 32 0.54 -4.19 6.50
C ILE A 32 0.25 -4.88 7.83
N GLN A 33 0.58 -4.23 8.94
CA GLN A 33 0.30 -4.77 10.27
C GLN A 33 -1.20 -4.98 10.47
N ASN A 34 -2.02 -3.99 10.08
CA ASN A 34 -3.48 -4.08 10.15
C ASN A 34 -4.02 -5.29 9.37
N VAL A 35 -3.54 -5.53 8.15
CA VAL A 35 -3.95 -6.68 7.35
C VAL A 35 -3.51 -8.00 7.98
N VAL A 36 -2.27 -8.09 8.48
CA VAL A 36 -1.76 -9.29 9.17
C VAL A 36 -2.62 -9.63 10.40
N ASP A 37 -2.99 -8.62 11.19
CA ASP A 37 -3.81 -8.82 12.38
C ASP A 37 -5.26 -9.20 12.02
N GLN A 38 -5.83 -8.58 10.98
CA GLN A 38 -7.15 -8.95 10.46
C GLN A 38 -7.15 -10.36 9.84
N LEU A 39 -6.09 -10.79 9.15
CA LEU A 39 -6.00 -12.16 8.64
C LEU A 39 -6.05 -13.21 9.76
N LYS A 40 -5.52 -12.88 10.94
CA LYS A 40 -5.54 -13.78 12.11
C LYS A 40 -6.86 -13.76 12.87
N THR A 41 -7.52 -12.61 12.92
CA THR A 41 -8.68 -12.38 13.82
C THR A 41 -10.02 -12.30 13.11
N ASN A 42 -10.02 -11.95 11.82
CA ASN A 42 -11.20 -11.75 10.99
C ASN A 42 -10.90 -12.04 9.49
N PRO A 43 -10.50 -13.29 9.16
CA PRO A 43 -10.05 -13.66 7.81
C PRO A 43 -11.13 -13.49 6.72
N ASP A 44 -12.42 -13.54 7.09
CA ASP A 44 -13.55 -13.36 6.17
C ASP A 44 -13.83 -11.87 5.84
N SER A 45 -13.04 -10.96 6.42
CA SER A 45 -13.16 -9.53 6.16
C SER A 45 -13.04 -9.23 4.66
N ARG A 46 -14.03 -8.52 4.14
CA ARG A 46 -14.03 -8.01 2.76
C ARG A 46 -13.21 -6.71 2.60
N ARG A 47 -12.41 -6.36 3.62
CA ARG A 47 -11.66 -5.10 3.71
C ARG A 47 -10.18 -5.31 4.05
N LEU A 48 -9.63 -6.48 3.75
CA LEU A 48 -8.19 -6.76 3.89
C LEU A 48 -7.44 -6.05 2.75
N LEU A 49 -7.24 -4.74 2.86
CA LEU A 49 -6.78 -3.87 1.77
C LEU A 49 -5.52 -3.11 2.18
N VAL A 50 -4.62 -2.93 1.22
CA VAL A 50 -3.48 -1.99 1.32
C VAL A 50 -3.50 -1.07 0.10
N VAL A 51 -3.39 0.23 0.34
CA VAL A 51 -3.43 1.28 -0.69
C VAL A 51 -2.11 2.02 -0.73
N ALA A 52 -1.53 2.16 -1.92
CA ALA A 52 -0.35 2.99 -2.17
C ALA A 52 -0.72 4.32 -2.86
N PHE A 53 -1.84 4.37 -3.56
CA PHE A 53 -2.27 5.57 -4.29
C PHE A 53 -2.91 6.58 -3.33
N ASN A 54 -2.12 7.55 -2.85
CA ASN A 54 -2.56 8.62 -1.96
C ASN A 54 -2.63 9.95 -2.72
N PRO A 55 -3.82 10.44 -3.11
CA PRO A 55 -3.97 11.70 -3.84
C PRO A 55 -3.36 12.92 -3.14
N GLY A 56 -3.27 12.92 -1.81
CA GLY A 56 -2.70 14.02 -1.04
C GLY A 56 -1.16 14.07 -1.05
N GLU A 57 -0.50 13.01 -1.52
CA GLU A 57 0.96 12.90 -1.52
C GLU A 57 1.54 12.65 -2.92
N LEU A 58 0.73 12.56 -3.99
CA LEU A 58 1.22 12.22 -5.34
C LEU A 58 2.32 13.14 -5.84
N ASP A 59 2.17 14.45 -5.63
CA ASP A 59 3.14 15.47 -6.08
C ASP A 59 4.47 15.42 -5.32
N GLN A 60 4.53 14.67 -4.22
CA GLN A 60 5.73 14.46 -3.39
C GLN A 60 6.47 13.16 -3.75
N MET A 61 5.96 12.40 -4.72
CA MET A 61 6.54 11.12 -5.14
C MET A 61 7.33 11.33 -6.43
N ALA A 62 8.57 10.82 -6.48
CA ALA A 62 9.37 10.84 -7.71
C ALA A 62 8.65 10.14 -8.88
N LEU A 63 7.89 9.09 -8.57
CA LEU A 63 7.01 8.42 -9.50
C LEU A 63 5.75 7.92 -8.77
N PRO A 64 4.54 8.31 -9.21
CA PRO A 64 3.30 7.79 -8.63
C PRO A 64 3.21 6.26 -8.71
N PRO A 65 2.70 5.55 -7.67
CA PRO A 65 2.61 4.10 -7.63
C PRO A 65 1.85 3.51 -8.84
N CYS A 66 2.48 2.61 -9.59
CA CYS A 66 1.80 1.82 -10.64
C CYS A 66 0.90 0.73 -10.01
N HIS A 67 1.36 0.13 -8.92
CA HIS A 67 0.59 -0.79 -8.09
C HIS A 67 -0.23 0.02 -7.08
N ALA A 68 -1.47 0.38 -7.45
CA ALA A 68 -2.23 1.39 -6.72
C ALA A 68 -2.82 0.86 -5.41
N PHE A 69 -3.37 -0.36 -5.41
CA PHE A 69 -3.83 -1.05 -4.21
C PHE A 69 -3.90 -2.55 -4.42
N PHE A 70 -3.92 -3.32 -3.33
CA PHE A 70 -4.15 -4.75 -3.37
C PHE A 70 -5.03 -5.22 -2.20
N GLN A 71 -5.87 -6.20 -2.48
CA GLN A 71 -6.81 -6.80 -1.54
C GLN A 71 -6.52 -8.28 -1.33
N PHE A 72 -6.63 -8.74 -0.09
CA PHE A 72 -6.58 -10.14 0.27
C PHE A 72 -7.97 -10.74 0.48
N TYR A 73 -8.07 -12.04 0.28
CA TYR A 73 -9.26 -12.83 0.55
C TYR A 73 -8.87 -14.24 1.00
N VAL A 74 -9.57 -14.77 2.00
CA VAL A 74 -9.35 -16.13 2.51
C VAL A 74 -10.56 -17.01 2.16
N ALA A 75 -10.30 -18.19 1.63
CA ALA A 75 -11.32 -19.23 1.45
C ALA A 75 -10.69 -20.61 1.67
N GLY A 76 -11.24 -21.36 2.64
CA GLY A 76 -10.63 -22.61 3.09
C GLY A 76 -9.23 -22.36 3.65
N ASP A 77 -8.25 -23.13 3.17
CA ASP A 77 -6.84 -23.03 3.53
C ASP A 77 -6.03 -22.11 2.59
N ARG A 78 -6.71 -21.32 1.74
CA ARG A 78 -6.05 -20.50 0.70
C ARG A 78 -6.17 -19.02 0.99
N LEU A 79 -5.03 -18.33 0.90
CA LEU A 79 -4.93 -16.88 0.85
C LEU A 79 -4.79 -16.44 -0.62
N SER A 80 -5.72 -15.63 -1.08
CA SER A 80 -5.70 -15.00 -2.40
C SER A 80 -5.32 -13.52 -2.28
N CYS A 81 -4.68 -12.98 -3.31
CA CYS A 81 -4.34 -11.56 -3.42
C CYS A 81 -4.72 -11.06 -4.81
N GLN A 82 -5.45 -9.94 -4.85
CA GLN A 82 -5.80 -9.23 -6.08
C GLN A 82 -5.11 -7.87 -6.08
N LEU A 83 -4.33 -7.60 -7.12
CA LEU A 83 -3.64 -6.33 -7.34
C LEU A 83 -4.37 -5.51 -8.40
N TYR A 84 -4.63 -4.24 -8.11
CA TYR A 84 -5.01 -3.26 -9.11
C TYR A 84 -3.77 -2.46 -9.53
N GLN A 85 -3.32 -2.69 -10.76
CA GLN A 85 -2.20 -2.01 -11.37
C GLN A 85 -2.70 -1.00 -12.40
N ARG A 86 -2.50 0.30 -12.14
CA ARG A 86 -3.00 1.38 -13.01
C ARG A 86 -2.21 1.53 -14.32
N SER A 87 -1.01 0.98 -14.38
CA SER A 87 -0.10 1.06 -15.52
C SER A 87 0.83 -0.15 -15.50
N ALA A 88 0.79 -0.93 -16.56
CA ALA A 88 1.63 -2.10 -16.76
C ALA A 88 2.17 -2.07 -18.19
N ASP A 89 3.48 -2.11 -18.32
CA ASP A 89 4.12 -2.51 -19.56
C ASP A 89 4.10 -4.05 -19.60
N VAL A 90 3.63 -4.66 -20.71
CA VAL A 90 3.28 -6.09 -20.82
C VAL A 90 4.27 -6.85 -21.69
#